data_AF-A0A0F9LT61-F1
#
_entry.id   AF-A0A0F9LT61-F1
#
_cell.length_a   1.000
_cell.length_b   1.000
_cell.length_c   1.000
_cell.angle_alpha   90.00
_cell.angle_beta   90.00
_cell.angle_gamma   90.00
#
_symmetry.space_group_name_H-M   'P 1'
#
loop_
_entity.id
_entity.type
_entity.pdbx_description
1 polymer ?
#
loop_
_entity_poly.entity_id
_entity_poly.type
_entity_poly.pdbx_seq_one_letter_code
_entity_poly.pdbx_strand_id
1 'polypeptide(L)'
;MPFAPLGIHVLGPSTEFYRALLPHFRETPTPAEKAGLFQRAATAVVEAAKWVAESWAIETLTDPPVDASSAENNTSVVLLVERDERLLLLTGDAGVPSLNEAASLAEARGYQLPSLRLMQAPHHGSRRNVGPTILNRILGPKYQGTESSKTIFVSAAKEGQPKHPSRKVVNAFQRRGAKDRVYATQGGMIRHHYEAPDRPGWTAATPLAFYEQVEE
;
A
#
# COMPACT_ATOMS: atom_id res chain seq x y z
N MET A 1 -15.55 -24.15 18.51
CA MET A 1 -16.27 -22.89 18.22
C MET A 1 -16.54 -22.86 16.73
N PRO A 2 -17.77 -22.63 16.24
CA PRO A 2 -17.98 -22.31 14.83
C PRO A 2 -17.25 -21.01 14.52
N PHE A 3 -16.57 -20.94 13.39
CA PHE A 3 -15.88 -19.72 13.00
C PHE A 3 -16.88 -18.57 12.76
N ALA A 4 -16.51 -17.34 13.09
CA ALA A 4 -17.30 -16.16 12.71
C ALA A 4 -17.41 -16.09 11.18
N PRO A 5 -18.54 -15.69 10.58
CA PRO A 5 -18.67 -15.59 9.12
C PRO A 5 -17.58 -14.69 8.53
N LEU A 6 -17.12 -15.02 7.32
CA LEU A 6 -16.14 -14.19 6.61
C LEU A 6 -16.83 -12.90 6.13
N GLY A 7 -16.35 -11.75 6.61
CA GLY A 7 -16.74 -10.45 6.08
C GLY A 7 -15.85 -10.05 4.91
N ILE A 8 -16.45 -9.72 3.77
CA ILE A 8 -15.75 -9.13 2.62
C ILE A 8 -16.44 -7.84 2.26
N HIS A 9 -15.72 -6.73 2.35
CA HIS A 9 -16.24 -5.40 2.12
C HIS A 9 -15.45 -4.73 1.01
N VAL A 10 -16.14 -4.38 -0.07
CA VAL A 10 -15.60 -3.47 -1.09
C VAL A 10 -15.64 -2.06 -0.51
N LEU A 11 -14.47 -1.45 -0.35
CA LEU A 11 -14.29 -0.10 0.15
C LEU A 11 -14.06 0.93 -0.95
N GLY A 12 -13.73 0.50 -2.15
CA GLY A 12 -13.58 1.38 -3.30
C GLY A 12 -13.20 0.62 -4.57
N PRO A 13 -13.23 1.29 -5.73
CA PRO A 13 -13.76 2.65 -5.89
C PRO A 13 -15.30 2.69 -5.77
N SER A 14 -15.86 3.86 -5.42
CA SER A 14 -17.30 4.09 -5.60
C SER A 14 -17.66 4.22 -7.07
N THR A 15 -18.93 4.07 -7.42
CA THR A 15 -19.39 4.22 -8.81
C THR A 15 -19.13 5.64 -9.32
N GLU A 16 -19.37 6.63 -8.47
CA GLU A 16 -19.16 8.05 -8.75
C GLU A 16 -17.68 8.34 -8.97
N PHE A 17 -16.81 7.85 -8.08
CA PHE A 17 -15.36 8.06 -8.19
C PHE A 17 -14.77 7.37 -9.43
N TYR A 18 -15.21 6.14 -9.71
CA TYR A 18 -14.82 5.41 -10.92
C TYR A 18 -15.21 6.18 -12.19
N ARG A 19 -16.46 6.65 -12.28
CA ARG A 19 -16.95 7.43 -13.43
C ARG A 19 -16.20 8.74 -13.60
N ALA A 20 -15.83 9.41 -12.52
CA ALA A 20 -15.05 10.65 -12.56
C ALA A 20 -13.63 10.42 -13.11
N LEU A 21 -13.03 9.24 -12.86
CA LEU A 21 -11.68 8.90 -13.33
C LEU A 21 -11.65 8.29 -14.73
N LEU A 22 -12.76 7.70 -15.20
CA LEU A 22 -12.84 7.01 -16.48
C LEU A 22 -12.37 7.83 -17.70
N PRO A 23 -12.65 9.15 -17.82
CA PRO A 23 -12.13 9.98 -18.91
C PRO A 23 -10.61 10.13 -18.93
N HIS A 24 -9.93 9.81 -17.83
CA HIS A 24 -8.48 9.96 -17.66
C HIS A 24 -7.71 8.64 -17.82
N PHE A 25 -8.39 7.56 -18.23
CA PHE A 25 -7.73 6.28 -18.51
C PHE A 25 -6.95 6.37 -19.82
N ARG A 26 -5.81 5.68 -19.89
CA ARG A 26 -4.92 5.72 -21.07
C ARG A 26 -5.61 5.29 -22.37
N GLU A 27 -6.58 4.39 -22.30
CA GLU A 27 -7.28 3.81 -23.45
C GLU A 27 -8.67 4.42 -23.71
N THR A 28 -9.09 5.45 -22.95
CA THR A 28 -10.35 6.15 -23.24
C THR A 28 -10.13 7.13 -24.39
N PRO A 29 -10.92 7.05 -25.49
CA PRO A 29 -10.85 8.03 -26.56
C PRO A 29 -11.08 9.43 -25.99
N THR A 30 -10.21 10.38 -26.34
CA THR A 30 -10.39 11.78 -25.91
C THR A 30 -11.78 12.26 -26.31
N PRO A 31 -12.57 12.85 -25.38
CA PRO A 31 -13.82 13.52 -25.73
C PRO A 31 -13.54 14.53 -26.84
N ALA A 32 -14.42 14.58 -27.85
CA ALA A 32 -14.32 15.56 -28.92
C ALA A 32 -14.54 16.97 -28.35
N GLU A 33 -13.47 17.66 -27.95
CA GLU A 33 -13.10 18.98 -28.48
C GLU A 33 -11.80 19.55 -27.88
N LYS A 34 -11.00 20.14 -28.79
CA LYS A 34 -9.77 20.96 -28.66
C LYS A 34 -8.50 20.28 -28.14
N ALA A 35 -7.89 19.58 -29.10
CA ALA A 35 -6.45 19.58 -29.44
C ALA A 35 -5.47 20.13 -28.39
N GLY A 36 -4.83 19.20 -27.69
CA GLY A 36 -3.52 19.35 -27.07
C GLY A 36 -2.94 17.96 -26.92
N LEU A 37 -2.18 17.51 -27.92
CA LEU A 37 -1.64 16.16 -28.00
C LEU A 37 -0.52 15.98 -26.96
N PHE A 38 -0.87 15.61 -25.73
CA PHE A 38 0.12 15.18 -24.72
C PHE A 38 0.41 13.69 -24.91
N GLN A 39 1.32 13.37 -25.84
CA GLN A 39 2.01 12.08 -25.81
C GLN A 39 3.04 12.09 -24.67
N ARG A 40 2.70 11.49 -23.53
CA ARG A 40 3.70 11.14 -22.52
C ARG A 40 4.47 9.91 -23.00
N ALA A 41 5.61 10.15 -23.65
CA ALA A 41 6.63 9.12 -23.82
C ALA A 41 7.12 8.70 -22.42
N ALA A 42 6.93 7.42 -22.07
CA ALA A 42 7.51 6.85 -20.86
C ALA A 42 8.98 6.51 -21.14
N THR A 43 9.86 7.51 -21.07
CA THR A 43 11.30 7.28 -21.03
C THR A 43 11.66 6.74 -19.65
N ALA A 44 12.16 5.50 -19.60
CA ALA A 44 12.80 4.96 -18.41
C ALA A 44 14.17 5.65 -18.25
N VAL A 45 14.18 6.84 -17.65
CA VAL A 45 15.40 7.46 -17.17
C VAL A 45 15.83 6.68 -15.93
N VAL A 46 16.97 5.99 -16.01
CA VAL A 46 17.64 5.45 -14.83
C VAL A 46 18.33 6.63 -14.16
N GLU A 47 17.62 7.33 -13.28
CA GLU A 47 18.25 8.34 -12.43
C GLU A 47 19.21 7.63 -11.47
N ALA A 48 20.44 8.15 -11.37
CA ALA A 48 21.35 7.75 -10.31
C ALA A 48 20.71 8.15 -8.97
N ALA A 49 20.37 7.15 -8.15
CA ALA A 49 19.74 7.39 -6.86
C ALA A 49 20.67 8.21 -5.96
N LYS A 50 20.24 9.42 -5.60
CA LYS A 50 20.81 10.16 -4.49
C LYS A 50 20.29 9.54 -3.19
N TRP A 51 21.16 9.46 -2.19
CA TRP A 51 20.87 8.78 -0.92
C TRP A 51 20.74 9.81 0.19
N VAL A 52 19.71 9.63 1.02
CA VAL A 52 19.46 10.46 2.21
C VAL A 52 19.50 9.57 3.45
N ALA A 53 20.08 10.09 4.53
CA ALA A 53 20.08 9.40 5.81
C ALA A 53 18.68 9.42 6.45
N GLU A 54 18.24 8.28 6.97
CA GLU A 54 17.04 8.15 7.79
C GLU A 54 17.38 7.50 9.13
N SER A 55 16.57 7.81 10.14
CA SER A 55 16.61 7.14 11.45
C SER A 55 15.18 6.84 11.90
N TRP A 56 14.99 6.08 12.98
CA TRP A 56 13.64 5.84 13.50
C TRP A 56 12.86 7.14 13.75
N ALA A 57 13.54 8.17 14.29
CA ALA A 57 12.97 9.47 14.58
C ALA A 57 12.79 10.38 13.35
N ILE A 58 13.56 10.17 12.28
CA ILE A 58 13.57 11.02 11.08
C ILE A 58 12.96 10.26 9.91
N GLU A 59 11.74 10.64 9.51
CA GLU A 59 11.08 10.12 8.30
C GLU A 59 11.24 11.15 7.17
N THR A 60 11.70 10.69 6.00
CA THR A 60 11.88 11.52 4.80
C THR A 60 10.91 11.17 3.67
N LEU A 61 9.95 10.26 3.92
CA LEU A 61 8.77 10.08 3.08
C LEU A 61 7.89 11.32 3.19
N THR A 62 7.48 11.87 2.05
CA THR A 62 6.56 13.00 1.96
C THR A 62 5.22 12.55 1.38
N ASP A 63 4.15 13.31 1.63
CA ASP A 63 2.88 13.05 0.97
C ASP A 63 3.02 13.32 -0.54
N PRO A 64 2.65 12.35 -1.40
CA PRO A 64 2.74 12.54 -2.83
C PRO A 64 1.65 13.52 -3.31
N PRO A 65 1.85 14.21 -4.44
CA PRO A 65 0.79 14.95 -5.11
C PRO A 65 -0.46 14.09 -5.36
N VAL A 66 -1.63 14.73 -5.41
CA VAL A 66 -2.92 14.04 -5.60
C VAL A 66 -2.99 13.23 -6.91
N ASP A 67 -2.27 13.68 -7.94
CA ASP A 67 -2.18 13.08 -9.27
C ASP A 67 -0.94 12.17 -9.44
N ALA A 68 -0.24 11.85 -8.34
CA ALA A 68 0.94 11.01 -8.38
C ALA A 68 0.64 9.56 -8.79
N SER A 69 -0.60 9.09 -8.69
CA SER A 69 -1.04 7.77 -9.16
C SER A 69 -1.98 7.91 -10.35
N SER A 70 -1.95 6.97 -11.30
CA SER A 70 -2.81 7.04 -12.49
C SER A 70 -4.29 6.87 -12.13
N ALA A 71 -5.17 7.25 -13.05
CA ALA A 71 -6.60 7.05 -12.93
C ALA A 71 -6.93 5.56 -12.73
N GLU A 72 -6.30 4.67 -13.52
CA GLU A 72 -6.49 3.23 -13.42
C GLU A 72 -6.05 2.68 -12.06
N ASN A 73 -4.89 3.11 -11.57
CA ASN A 73 -4.40 2.74 -10.24
C ASN A 73 -5.38 3.20 -9.14
N ASN A 74 -5.89 4.42 -9.23
CA ASN A 74 -6.88 4.94 -8.27
C ASN A 74 -8.24 4.23 -8.37
N THR A 75 -8.54 3.55 -9.48
CA THR A 75 -9.71 2.66 -9.58
C THR A 75 -9.46 1.22 -9.14
N SER A 76 -8.31 0.92 -8.53
CA SER A 76 -8.07 -0.38 -7.89
C SER A 76 -9.14 -0.70 -6.86
N VAL A 77 -9.59 -1.95 -6.84
CA VAL A 77 -10.51 -2.42 -5.80
C VAL A 77 -9.78 -2.48 -4.46
N VAL A 78 -10.28 -1.74 -3.48
CA VAL A 78 -9.80 -1.82 -2.09
C VAL A 78 -10.75 -2.72 -1.31
N LEU A 79 -10.22 -3.81 -0.75
CA LEU A 79 -10.98 -4.81 -0.01
C LEU A 79 -10.59 -4.80 1.45
N LEU A 80 -11.59 -4.72 2.33
CA LEU A 80 -11.45 -5.05 3.73
C LEU A 80 -12.02 -6.45 3.96
N VAL A 81 -11.18 -7.33 4.51
CA VAL A 81 -11.57 -8.68 4.91
C VAL A 81 -11.59 -8.73 6.42
N GLU A 82 -12.70 -9.21 6.98
CA GLU A 82 -12.92 -9.37 8.41
C GLU A 82 -13.13 -10.84 8.74
N ARG A 83 -12.35 -11.35 9.70
CA ARG A 83 -12.50 -12.71 10.20
C ARG A 83 -11.97 -12.80 11.62
N ASP A 84 -12.76 -13.38 12.53
CA ASP A 84 -12.38 -13.60 13.92
C ASP A 84 -11.82 -12.30 14.57
N GLU A 85 -12.55 -11.19 14.39
CA GLU A 85 -12.20 -9.82 14.85
C GLU A 85 -10.89 -9.26 14.26
N ARG A 86 -10.34 -9.90 13.23
CA ARG A 86 -9.13 -9.45 12.54
C ARG A 86 -9.49 -8.80 11.22
N LEU A 87 -8.95 -7.60 11.02
CA LEU A 87 -9.10 -6.84 9.80
C LEU A 87 -7.84 -6.99 8.92
N LEU A 88 -8.06 -7.27 7.63
CA LEU A 88 -7.03 -7.33 6.60
C LEU A 88 -7.42 -6.38 5.46
N LEU A 89 -6.50 -5.52 5.04
CA LEU A 89 -6.74 -4.55 3.96
C LEU A 89 -5.92 -4.93 2.72
N LEU A 90 -6.59 -5.19 1.60
CA LEU A 90 -5.97 -5.41 0.30
C LEU A 90 -6.21 -4.19 -0.57
N THR A 91 -5.14 -3.56 -1.04
CA THR A 91 -5.21 -2.23 -1.66
C THR A 91 -5.02 -2.25 -3.18
N GLY A 92 -4.55 -3.36 -3.75
CA GLY A 92 -4.09 -3.39 -5.14
C GLY A 92 -3.08 -2.28 -5.39
N ASP A 93 -3.31 -1.46 -6.41
CA ASP A 93 -2.44 -0.35 -6.80
C ASP A 93 -3.00 1.02 -6.42
N ALA A 94 -3.96 1.08 -5.48
CA ALA A 94 -4.61 2.30 -5.04
C ALA A 94 -3.60 3.41 -4.67
N GLY A 95 -3.83 4.62 -5.17
CA GLY A 95 -3.14 5.82 -4.73
C GLY A 95 -3.86 6.52 -3.57
N VAL A 96 -3.27 7.62 -3.09
CA VAL A 96 -3.78 8.39 -1.94
C VAL A 96 -5.26 8.80 -2.07
N PRO A 97 -5.79 9.24 -3.22
CA PRO A 97 -7.21 9.56 -3.36
C PRO A 97 -8.12 8.35 -3.10
N SER A 98 -7.79 7.20 -3.70
CA SER A 98 -8.54 5.95 -3.56
C SER A 98 -8.50 5.40 -2.14
N LEU A 99 -7.32 5.47 -1.50
CA LEU A 99 -7.14 5.07 -0.11
C LEU A 99 -7.94 5.97 0.85
N ASN A 100 -8.08 7.26 0.56
CA ASN A 100 -8.90 8.17 1.36
C ASN A 100 -10.40 7.84 1.26
N GLU A 101 -10.92 7.58 0.06
CA GLU A 101 -12.32 7.13 -0.13
C GLU A 101 -12.57 5.82 0.63
N ALA A 102 -11.66 4.86 0.49
CA ALA A 102 -11.75 3.58 1.21
C ALA A 102 -11.72 3.77 2.73
N ALA A 103 -10.84 4.63 3.24
CA ALA A 103 -10.78 4.94 4.67
C ALA A 103 -12.07 5.61 5.17
N SER A 104 -12.60 6.59 4.43
CA SER A 104 -13.87 7.25 4.76
C SER A 104 -15.03 6.26 4.81
N LEU A 105 -15.13 5.35 3.83
CA LEU A 105 -16.19 4.34 3.81
C LEU A 105 -16.04 3.30 4.92
N ALA A 106 -14.82 2.90 5.25
CA ALA A 106 -14.56 2.01 6.38
C ALA A 106 -14.97 2.65 7.71
N GLU A 107 -14.55 3.89 7.95
CA GLU A 107 -14.88 4.67 9.14
C GLU A 107 -16.40 4.89 9.27
N ALA A 108 -17.08 5.23 8.16
CA ALA A 108 -18.54 5.38 8.12
C ALA A 108 -19.30 4.08 8.44
N ARG A 109 -18.67 2.92 8.18
CA ARG A 109 -19.18 1.59 8.55
C ARG A 109 -18.78 1.13 9.95
N GLY A 110 -18.09 1.99 10.72
CA GLY A 110 -17.67 1.72 12.10
C GLY A 110 -16.33 0.99 12.23
N TYR A 111 -15.62 0.74 11.13
CA TYR A 111 -14.31 0.08 11.19
C TYR A 111 -13.22 1.01 11.67
N GLN A 112 -12.39 0.51 12.59
CA GLN A 112 -11.21 1.21 13.08
C GLN A 112 -9.98 0.69 12.32
N LEU A 113 -9.63 1.32 11.20
CA LEU A 113 -8.50 0.88 10.36
C LEU A 113 -7.16 0.77 11.12
N PRO A 114 -6.81 1.65 12.10
CA PRO A 114 -5.60 1.46 12.89
C PRO A 114 -5.55 0.13 13.67
N SER A 115 -6.64 -0.65 13.75
CA SER A 115 -6.64 -2.00 14.33
C SER A 115 -6.27 -3.12 13.35
N LEU A 116 -6.02 -2.80 12.07
CA LEU A 116 -5.61 -3.76 11.03
C LEU A 116 -4.48 -4.67 11.49
N ARG A 117 -4.61 -5.96 11.16
CA ARG A 117 -3.61 -7.01 11.42
C ARG A 117 -2.73 -7.30 10.22
N LEU A 118 -3.28 -7.11 9.02
CA LEU A 118 -2.54 -7.21 7.77
C LEU A 118 -2.93 -6.09 6.81
N MET A 119 -1.96 -5.55 6.09
CA MET A 119 -2.22 -4.68 4.95
C MET A 119 -1.30 -5.07 3.78
N GLN A 120 -1.86 -5.13 2.57
CA GLN A 120 -1.08 -5.13 1.34
C GLN A 120 -0.57 -3.70 1.12
N ALA A 121 0.74 -3.54 0.92
CA ALA A 121 1.29 -2.26 0.49
C ALA A 121 0.87 -1.99 -0.96
N PRO A 122 0.33 -0.81 -1.28
CA PRO A 122 -0.14 -0.53 -2.62
C PRO A 122 1.00 -0.44 -3.64
N HIS A 123 0.73 -0.88 -4.86
CA HIS A 123 1.59 -0.69 -6.03
C HIS A 123 3.07 -1.00 -5.76
N HIS A 124 3.33 -2.23 -5.31
CA HIS A 124 4.68 -2.73 -5.02
C HIS A 124 5.45 -1.95 -3.94
N GLY A 125 4.77 -1.17 -3.09
CA GLY A 125 5.41 -0.30 -2.10
C GLY A 125 6.00 0.97 -2.71
N SER A 126 5.28 1.57 -3.66
CA SER A 126 5.65 2.82 -4.33
C SER A 126 5.43 4.05 -3.45
N ARG A 127 6.41 4.96 -3.41
CA ARG A 127 6.31 6.27 -2.75
C ARG A 127 5.30 7.24 -3.38
N ARG A 128 4.77 6.91 -4.57
CA ARG A 128 3.74 7.71 -5.26
C ARG A 128 2.31 7.37 -4.82
N ASN A 129 2.15 6.27 -4.08
CA ASN A 129 0.84 5.73 -3.72
C ASN A 129 0.46 6.00 -2.26
N VAL A 130 1.46 6.24 -1.41
CA VAL A 130 1.29 6.46 0.03
C VAL A 130 2.21 7.58 0.50
N GLY A 131 1.78 8.23 1.58
CA GLY A 131 2.53 9.24 2.30
C GLY A 131 2.19 9.22 3.79
N PRO A 132 2.89 10.00 4.63
CA PRO A 132 2.70 9.98 6.07
C PRO A 132 1.25 10.22 6.51
N THR A 133 0.51 11.10 5.83
CA THR A 133 -0.86 11.47 6.20
C THR A 133 -1.81 10.29 6.05
N ILE A 134 -1.84 9.66 4.88
CA ILE A 134 -2.74 8.51 4.63
C ILE A 134 -2.31 7.28 5.44
N LEU A 135 -1.00 7.06 5.61
CA LEU A 135 -0.51 5.95 6.44
C LEU A 135 -0.88 6.15 7.92
N ASN A 136 -0.84 7.38 8.43
CA ASN A 136 -1.30 7.66 9.79
C ASN A 136 -2.79 7.38 9.96
N ARG A 137 -3.62 7.72 8.97
CA ARG A 137 -5.07 7.45 9.00
C ARG A 137 -5.37 5.94 9.00
N ILE A 138 -4.68 5.17 8.17
CA ILE A 138 -4.95 3.73 8.01
C ILE A 138 -4.30 2.89 9.10
N LEU A 139 -3.03 3.15 9.44
CA LEU A 139 -2.24 2.29 10.33
C LEU A 139 -2.09 2.85 11.75
N GLY A 140 -2.48 4.10 11.96
CA GLY A 140 -2.22 4.85 13.18
C GLY A 140 -0.92 5.67 13.11
N PRO A 141 -0.70 6.56 14.09
CA PRO A 141 0.48 7.41 14.14
C PRO A 141 1.77 6.59 14.30
N LYS A 142 2.91 7.27 14.12
CA LYS A 142 4.23 6.66 14.39
C LYS A 142 4.28 6.15 15.83
N TYR A 143 4.62 4.88 16.00
CA TYR A 143 4.71 4.24 17.29
C TYR A 143 6.07 4.56 17.95
N GLN A 144 6.03 4.89 19.24
CA GLN A 144 7.25 5.12 20.03
C GLN A 144 7.72 3.85 20.78
N GLY A 145 6.89 2.81 20.85
CA GLY A 145 7.25 1.55 21.48
C GLY A 145 7.88 0.53 20.51
N THR A 146 8.11 -0.68 21.01
CA THR A 146 8.83 -1.75 20.29
C THR A 146 7.91 -2.82 19.69
N GLU A 147 6.60 -2.74 19.91
CA GLU A 147 5.67 -3.82 19.55
C GLU A 147 5.20 -3.76 18.09
N SER A 148 5.22 -4.92 17.45
CA SER A 148 4.75 -5.13 16.09
C SER A 148 3.39 -5.79 16.12
N SER A 149 2.33 -5.02 15.88
CA SER A 149 0.95 -5.50 15.89
C SER A 149 0.39 -5.78 14.49
N LYS A 150 1.12 -5.39 13.44
CA LYS A 150 0.70 -5.41 12.04
C LYS A 150 1.70 -6.15 11.17
N THR A 151 1.20 -6.81 10.13
CA THR A 151 2.00 -7.39 9.06
C THR A 151 1.73 -6.64 7.76
N ILE A 152 2.80 -6.25 7.06
CA ILE A 152 2.70 -5.59 5.76
C ILE A 152 3.30 -6.51 4.70
N PHE A 153 2.54 -6.76 3.64
CA PHE A 153 3.04 -7.48 2.47
C PHE A 153 3.22 -6.53 1.30
N VAL A 154 4.44 -6.51 0.76
CA VAL A 154 4.79 -5.81 -0.46
C VAL A 154 4.84 -6.83 -1.59
N SER A 155 3.80 -6.87 -2.41
CA SER A 155 3.80 -7.66 -3.64
C SER A 155 4.75 -7.00 -4.65
N ALA A 156 5.98 -7.48 -4.79
CA ALA A 156 6.98 -6.94 -5.72
C ALA A 156 7.74 -8.07 -6.42
N ALA A 157 8.07 -7.87 -7.69
CA ALA A 157 8.87 -8.81 -8.49
C ALA A 157 10.37 -8.60 -8.26
N LYS A 158 11.19 -9.62 -8.53
CA LYS A 158 12.66 -9.52 -8.42
C LYS A 158 13.20 -8.44 -9.38
N GLU A 159 12.63 -8.38 -10.57
CA GLU A 159 12.91 -7.45 -11.65
C GLU A 159 12.49 -6.01 -11.32
N GLY A 160 11.71 -5.82 -10.25
CA GLY A 160 11.37 -4.51 -9.71
C GLY A 160 12.52 -3.85 -8.93
N GLN A 161 13.60 -4.57 -8.61
CA GLN A 161 14.76 -4.00 -7.93
C GLN A 161 15.59 -3.09 -8.86
N PRO A 162 16.24 -2.05 -8.32
CA PRO A 162 16.18 -1.59 -6.93
C PRO A 162 14.97 -0.68 -6.64
N LYS A 163 14.13 -0.40 -7.65
CA LYS A 163 13.06 0.60 -7.57
C LYS A 163 11.95 0.25 -6.55
N HIS A 164 11.60 -1.03 -6.43
CA HIS A 164 10.53 -1.51 -5.58
C HIS A 164 11.00 -2.63 -4.64
N PRO A 165 10.53 -2.65 -3.38
CA PRO A 165 9.83 -1.55 -2.70
C PRO A 165 10.73 -0.35 -2.45
N SER A 166 10.14 0.85 -2.33
CA SER A 166 10.88 2.03 -1.87
C SER A 166 11.29 1.87 -0.40
N ARG A 167 12.55 2.13 -0.07
CA ARG A 167 13.04 2.02 1.32
C ARG A 167 12.34 3.00 2.25
N LYS A 168 12.04 4.22 1.76
CA LYS A 168 11.22 5.22 2.49
C LYS A 168 9.87 4.65 2.91
N VAL A 169 9.20 3.95 1.99
CA VAL A 169 7.88 3.34 2.24
C VAL A 169 8.01 2.17 3.23
N VAL A 170 9.03 1.32 3.08
CA VAL A 170 9.29 0.22 4.03
C VAL A 170 9.50 0.77 5.45
N ASN A 171 10.35 1.77 5.62
CA ASN A 171 10.59 2.40 6.91
C ASN A 171 9.31 3.06 7.47
N ALA A 172 8.51 3.71 6.62
CA ALA A 172 7.25 4.33 7.01
C ALA A 172 6.23 3.31 7.56
N PHE A 173 6.17 2.12 6.98
CA PHE A 173 5.36 1.01 7.51
C PHE A 173 5.89 0.50 8.85
N GLN A 174 7.20 0.30 8.96
CA GLN A 174 7.81 -0.17 10.21
C GLN A 174 7.51 0.78 11.38
N ARG A 175 7.59 2.10 11.15
CA ARG A 175 7.24 3.13 12.13
C ARG A 175 5.77 3.09 12.58
N ARG A 176 4.87 2.41 11.88
CA ARG A 176 3.42 2.37 12.14
C ARG A 176 2.94 0.97 12.51
N GLY A 177 3.65 0.35 13.45
CA GLY A 177 3.25 -0.92 14.08
C GLY A 177 3.64 -2.18 13.31
N ALA A 178 4.47 -2.07 12.27
CA ALA A 178 4.97 -3.21 11.48
C ALA A 178 6.50 -3.39 11.60
N LYS A 179 7.10 -2.97 12.72
CA LYS A 179 8.53 -3.18 12.99
C LYS A 179 8.90 -4.66 12.79
N ASP A 180 9.92 -4.95 11.99
CA ASP A 180 10.33 -6.33 11.67
C ASP A 180 9.21 -7.23 11.08
N ARG A 181 8.13 -6.63 10.54
CA ARG A 181 6.96 -7.35 9.98
C ARG A 181 6.52 -6.82 8.62
N VAL A 182 7.44 -6.22 7.87
CA VAL A 182 7.27 -5.87 6.46
C VAL A 182 7.95 -6.95 5.62
N TYR A 183 7.23 -7.61 4.73
CA TYR A 183 7.76 -8.70 3.90
C TYR A 183 7.52 -8.41 2.42
N ALA A 184 8.50 -8.69 1.57
CA ALA A 184 8.35 -8.58 0.12
C ALA A 184 8.32 -9.95 -0.56
N THR A 185 7.48 -10.10 -1.58
CA THR A 185 7.38 -11.36 -2.36
C THR A 185 8.54 -11.56 -3.35
N GLN A 186 9.54 -10.68 -3.33
CA GLN A 186 10.72 -10.78 -4.20
C GLN A 186 11.51 -12.03 -3.80
N GLY A 187 11.50 -13.07 -4.64
CA GLY A 187 12.15 -14.32 -4.27
C GLY A 187 11.24 -15.52 -4.21
N GLY A 188 9.95 -15.34 -3.94
CA GLY A 188 9.07 -16.47 -3.72
C GLY A 188 7.69 -16.11 -3.18
N MET A 189 6.97 -17.15 -2.78
CA MET A 189 5.61 -17.04 -2.25
C MET A 189 5.65 -16.84 -0.74
N ILE A 190 4.77 -15.99 -0.23
CA ILE A 190 4.59 -15.77 1.21
C ILE A 190 3.19 -16.21 1.60
N ARG A 191 3.10 -16.89 2.75
CA ARG A 191 1.83 -17.26 3.37
C ARG A 191 1.67 -16.48 4.67
N HIS A 192 0.55 -15.78 4.81
CA HIS A 192 0.07 -15.35 6.11
C HIS A 192 -0.84 -16.43 6.71
N HIS A 193 -0.73 -16.65 8.02
CA HIS A 193 -1.63 -17.53 8.74
C HIS A 193 -1.85 -16.99 10.16
N TYR A 194 -2.96 -17.40 10.75
CA TYR A 194 -3.31 -17.13 12.13
C TYR A 194 -4.07 -18.35 12.66
N GLU A 195 -3.63 -18.91 13.79
CA GLU A 195 -4.24 -20.10 14.41
C GLU A 195 -4.52 -21.25 13.42
N ALA A 196 -3.61 -21.43 12.45
CA ALA A 196 -3.70 -22.48 11.45
C ALA A 196 -2.55 -23.48 11.61
N PRO A 197 -2.75 -24.76 11.24
CA PRO A 197 -1.69 -25.76 11.29
C PRO A 197 -0.45 -25.36 10.49
N ASP A 198 0.69 -25.90 10.94
CA ASP A 198 1.93 -25.88 10.19
C ASP A 198 1.72 -26.51 8.82
N ARG A 199 2.39 -25.94 7.81
CA ARG A 199 2.31 -26.44 6.44
C ARG A 199 3.67 -27.01 6.04
N PRO A 200 3.80 -28.33 5.84
CA PRO A 200 5.06 -28.94 5.44
C PRO A 200 5.68 -28.25 4.23
N GLY A 201 6.99 -28.00 4.29
CA GLY A 201 7.75 -27.30 3.24
C GLY A 201 7.67 -25.77 3.29
N TRP A 202 6.91 -25.18 4.22
CA TRP A 202 6.90 -23.73 4.45
C TRP A 202 7.71 -23.38 5.69
N THR A 203 8.51 -22.32 5.60
CA THR A 203 9.32 -21.78 6.70
C THR A 203 8.98 -20.32 6.98
N ALA A 204 9.47 -19.78 8.09
CA ALA A 204 9.32 -18.37 8.41
C ALA A 204 9.98 -17.50 7.34
N ALA A 205 9.24 -16.50 6.86
CA ALA A 205 9.77 -15.51 5.92
C ALA A 205 10.67 -14.50 6.66
N THR A 206 11.72 -14.03 5.99
CA THR A 206 12.60 -12.96 6.51
C THR A 206 11.97 -11.59 6.23
N PRO A 207 11.78 -10.74 7.24
CA PRO A 207 11.29 -9.37 7.02
C PRO A 207 12.35 -8.50 6.36
N LEU A 208 11.91 -7.43 5.69
CA LEU A 208 12.79 -6.36 5.21
C LEU A 208 13.39 -5.61 6.41
N ALA A 209 14.66 -5.28 6.30
CA ALA A 209 15.36 -4.48 7.31
C ALA A 209 14.84 -3.04 7.35
N PHE A 210 15.07 -2.36 8.46
CA PHE A 210 15.03 -0.89 8.49
C PHE A 210 16.27 -0.34 7.77
N TYR A 211 16.07 0.70 6.96
CA TYR A 211 17.13 1.29 6.14
C TYR A 211 17.57 2.64 6.70
N GLU A 212 18.84 2.77 7.10
CA GLU A 212 19.43 4.06 7.53
C GLU A 212 19.79 4.97 6.34
N GLN A 213 19.77 4.42 5.12
CA GLN A 213 19.95 5.17 3.88
C GLN A 213 18.85 4.79 2.88
N VAL A 214 18.15 5.81 2.40
CA VAL A 214 16.99 5.69 1.51
C VAL A 214 17.16 6.53 0.24
N GLU A 215 16.43 6.19 -0.81
CA GLU A 215 16.45 6.94 -2.07
C GLU A 215 15.81 8.33 -1.88
N GLU A 216 16.44 9.39 -2.39
CA GLU A 216 15.92 10.77 -2.35
C GLU A 216 14.54 10.93 -3.01
#